data_AF-A0A437UWU6-F1
#
_entry.id   AF-A0A437UWU6-F1
#
_cell.length_a   1.000
_cell.length_b   1.000
_cell.length_c   1.000
_cell.angle_alpha   90.00
_cell.angle_beta   90.00
_cell.angle_gamma   90.00
#
_symmetry.space_group_name_H-M   'P 1'
#
loop_
_entity.id
_entity.type
_entity.pdbx_description
1 polymer ?
#
loop_
_entity_poly.entity_id
_entity_poly.type
_entity_poly.pdbx_seq_one_letter_code
_entity_poly.pdbx_strand_id
1 'polypeptide(L)'
;MIKYDEQAELDSVRGALAVRGKIESAVDDICQKGYDLVCFLGIGGTWASALQAESHAKELSDLPIISENASIYNTTGNRRITDKSVVILSSVTGSTSEMVDALRHINEVGATSIGFIDAPGSTLAGMVTHCITYPENEQLKFFMVVDRFMSNAGQFPQYDEYYAQLDAHLAEDLVGVAKAADAFAQDFAEKHHDDALHYFVGAGEQYGSTYSYAMCYWEEQHWIRTKSIHAAEFFHGMLEVIDRDTNVTVFLGEDAERPLAERVAAFLPKVCSRYTLIDSKDYELAGISPEYRGYLSHLVTHQVTNRIDIHIERINCHPMEIRRYYRQIAY
;
A
#
# COMPACT_ATOMS: atom_id res chain seq x y z
N MET A 1 17.94 9.45 14.48
CA MET A 1 16.57 9.49 13.95
C MET A 1 15.59 9.39 15.10
N ILE A 2 14.55 10.23 15.13
CA ILE A 2 13.54 10.25 16.22
C ILE A 2 12.64 9.01 16.09
N LYS A 3 12.23 8.42 17.23
CA LYS A 3 11.33 7.25 17.33
C LYS A 3 11.61 6.17 16.27
N TYR A 4 12.88 5.83 16.08
CA TYR A 4 13.30 4.83 15.11
C TYR A 4 13.98 3.67 15.81
N ASP A 5 13.46 2.46 15.57
CA ASP A 5 14.05 1.21 16.03
C ASP A 5 14.46 0.40 14.80
N GLU A 6 15.74 0.48 14.49
CA GLU A 6 16.35 -0.20 13.34
C GLU A 6 16.20 -1.72 13.43
N GLN A 7 16.35 -2.29 14.63
CA GLN A 7 16.26 -3.74 14.79
C GLN A 7 14.81 -4.21 14.60
N ALA A 8 13.85 -3.44 15.11
CA ALA A 8 12.43 -3.73 14.90
C ALA A 8 12.06 -3.69 13.41
N GLU A 9 12.56 -2.73 12.63
CA GLU A 9 12.30 -2.67 11.19
C GLU A 9 12.92 -3.87 10.45
N LEU A 10 14.18 -4.20 10.75
CA LEU A 10 14.84 -5.38 10.18
C LEU A 10 14.03 -6.65 10.45
N ASP A 11 13.60 -6.84 11.70
CA ASP A 11 12.85 -8.02 12.11
C ASP A 11 11.43 -8.04 11.50
N SER A 12 10.81 -6.87 11.31
CA SER A 12 9.50 -6.69 10.68
C SER A 12 9.53 -7.12 9.20
N VAL A 13 10.49 -6.61 8.42
CA VAL A 13 10.61 -6.96 6.99
C VAL A 13 11.02 -8.42 6.81
N ARG A 14 12.03 -8.90 7.55
CA ARG A 14 12.50 -10.29 7.44
C ARG A 14 11.43 -11.29 7.86
N GLY A 15 10.67 -11.00 8.91
CA GLY A 15 9.59 -11.89 9.35
C GLY A 15 8.43 -11.93 8.35
N ALA A 16 8.13 -10.81 7.67
CA ALA A 16 7.15 -10.79 6.59
C ALA A 16 7.61 -11.64 5.40
N LEU A 17 8.88 -11.56 5.01
CA LEU A 17 9.47 -12.46 4.00
C LEU A 17 9.43 -13.93 4.43
N ALA A 18 9.68 -14.20 5.71
CA ALA A 18 9.70 -15.56 6.24
C ALA A 18 8.33 -16.27 6.19
N VAL A 19 7.21 -15.54 6.09
CA VAL A 19 5.89 -16.15 5.91
C VAL A 19 5.59 -16.54 4.45
N ARG A 20 6.44 -16.17 3.48
CA ARG A 20 6.23 -16.47 2.05
C ARG A 20 5.97 -17.94 1.79
N GLY A 21 6.67 -18.87 2.45
CA GLY A 21 6.42 -20.31 2.28
C GLY A 21 4.98 -20.76 2.65
N LYS A 22 4.31 -20.07 3.58
CA LYS A 22 2.89 -20.32 3.89
C LYS A 22 1.97 -19.76 2.81
N ILE A 23 2.33 -18.59 2.28
CA ILE A 23 1.62 -17.95 1.16
C ILE A 23 1.70 -18.83 -0.08
N GLU A 24 2.91 -19.26 -0.43
CA GLU A 24 3.19 -20.18 -1.55
C GLU A 24 2.35 -21.45 -1.44
N SER A 25 2.36 -22.10 -0.27
CA SER A 25 1.56 -23.30 -0.06
C SER A 25 0.06 -23.08 -0.22
N ALA A 26 -0.47 -21.92 0.21
CA ALA A 26 -1.90 -21.61 0.07
C ALA A 26 -2.26 -21.33 -1.40
N VAL A 27 -1.46 -20.51 -2.09
CA VAL A 27 -1.67 -20.17 -3.50
C VAL A 27 -1.53 -21.39 -4.40
N ASP A 28 -0.54 -22.25 -4.15
CA ASP A 28 -0.32 -23.47 -4.95
C ASP A 28 -1.50 -24.46 -4.82
N ASP A 29 -2.03 -24.66 -3.61
CA ASP A 29 -3.22 -25.50 -3.37
C ASP A 29 -4.45 -24.96 -4.12
N ILE A 30 -4.62 -23.63 -4.12
CA ILE A 30 -5.68 -22.95 -4.86
C ILE A 30 -5.50 -23.11 -6.38
N CYS A 31 -4.29 -22.90 -6.90
CA CYS A 31 -3.97 -23.09 -8.33
C CYS A 31 -4.24 -24.52 -8.78
N GLN A 32 -3.92 -25.52 -7.95
CA GLN A 32 -4.20 -26.93 -8.26
C GLN A 32 -5.70 -27.26 -8.35
N LYS A 33 -6.53 -26.61 -7.52
CA LYS A 33 -8.00 -26.75 -7.55
C LYS A 33 -8.63 -25.96 -8.71
N GLY A 34 -7.95 -24.91 -9.16
CA GLY A 34 -8.41 -23.96 -10.15
C GLY A 34 -9.25 -22.84 -9.54
N TYR A 35 -9.15 -21.64 -10.12
CA TYR A 35 -9.88 -20.44 -9.72
C TYR A 35 -10.34 -19.66 -10.95
N ASP A 36 -11.30 -18.76 -10.77
CA ASP A 36 -11.82 -17.89 -11.84
C ASP A 36 -11.56 -16.39 -11.66
N LEU A 37 -11.19 -15.97 -10.43
CA LEU A 37 -10.96 -14.59 -10.05
C LEU A 37 -10.10 -14.54 -8.78
N VAL A 38 -9.15 -13.62 -8.74
CA VAL A 38 -8.43 -13.21 -7.53
C VAL A 38 -8.90 -11.81 -7.15
N CYS A 39 -9.51 -11.68 -5.98
CA CYS A 39 -10.12 -10.44 -5.51
C CYS A 39 -9.45 -9.96 -4.22
N PHE A 40 -8.75 -8.84 -4.27
CA PHE A 40 -8.22 -8.17 -3.08
C PHE A 40 -9.30 -7.30 -2.46
N LEU A 41 -9.86 -7.77 -1.34
CA LEU A 41 -10.93 -7.10 -0.61
C LEU A 41 -10.33 -6.22 0.50
N GLY A 42 -10.77 -4.97 0.57
CA GLY A 42 -10.30 -4.07 1.62
C GLY A 42 -11.21 -2.89 1.91
N ILE A 43 -10.87 -2.14 2.95
CA ILE A 43 -11.41 -0.82 3.25
C ILE A 43 -10.30 0.03 3.87
N GLY A 44 -10.33 1.35 3.66
CA GLY A 44 -9.28 2.23 4.17
C GLY A 44 -7.90 1.88 3.58
N GLY A 45 -6.87 1.82 4.45
CA GLY A 45 -5.52 1.42 4.06
C GLY A 45 -5.44 0.04 3.38
N THR A 46 -6.25 -0.93 3.80
CA THR A 46 -6.25 -2.27 3.16
C THR A 46 -6.77 -2.24 1.72
N TRP A 47 -7.75 -1.37 1.42
CA TRP A 47 -8.17 -1.18 0.03
C TRP A 47 -7.09 -0.45 -0.78
N ALA A 48 -6.34 0.44 -0.13
CA ALA A 48 -5.20 1.08 -0.75
C ALA A 48 -4.14 0.05 -1.20
N SER A 49 -3.77 -0.89 -0.33
CA SER A 49 -2.88 -2.00 -0.68
C SER A 49 -3.44 -2.90 -1.79
N ALA A 50 -4.76 -3.13 -1.79
CA ALA A 50 -5.44 -3.88 -2.85
C ALA A 50 -5.30 -3.21 -4.24
N LEU A 51 -5.42 -1.87 -4.30
CA LEU A 51 -5.21 -1.12 -5.55
C LEU A 51 -3.79 -1.30 -6.10
N GLN A 52 -2.79 -1.38 -5.21
CA GLN A 52 -1.38 -1.57 -5.61
C GLN A 52 -1.16 -2.97 -6.16
N ALA A 53 -1.71 -3.99 -5.50
CA ALA A 53 -1.66 -5.37 -5.98
C ALA A 53 -2.32 -5.55 -7.35
N GLU A 54 -3.48 -4.93 -7.58
CA GLU A 54 -4.14 -4.92 -8.89
C GLU A 54 -3.30 -4.19 -9.96
N SER A 55 -2.75 -3.02 -9.62
CA SER A 55 -1.89 -2.26 -10.54
C SER A 55 -0.64 -3.04 -10.94
N HIS A 56 0.02 -3.69 -9.96
CA HIS A 56 1.22 -4.50 -10.17
C HIS A 56 0.94 -5.67 -11.13
N ALA A 57 -0.13 -6.43 -10.87
CA ALA A 57 -0.53 -7.54 -11.73
C ALA A 57 -0.80 -7.11 -13.18
N LYS A 58 -1.46 -5.96 -13.35
CA LYS A 58 -1.92 -5.48 -14.66
C LYS A 58 -0.79 -5.20 -15.64
N GLU A 59 0.39 -4.85 -15.15
CA GLU A 59 1.59 -4.66 -15.99
C GLU A 59 2.14 -5.99 -16.52
N LEU A 60 2.00 -7.07 -15.74
CA LEU A 60 2.78 -8.29 -15.90
C LEU A 60 1.95 -9.52 -16.30
N SER A 61 0.62 -9.47 -16.17
CA SER A 61 -0.24 -10.64 -16.19
C SER A 61 -1.61 -10.37 -16.83
N ASP A 62 -2.20 -11.42 -17.42
CA ASP A 62 -3.59 -11.44 -17.91
C ASP A 62 -4.56 -12.12 -16.92
N LEU A 63 -4.08 -12.49 -15.74
CA LEU A 63 -4.89 -13.12 -14.71
C LEU A 63 -6.05 -12.20 -14.30
N PRO A 64 -7.23 -12.76 -13.99
CA PRO A 64 -8.38 -11.98 -13.53
C PRO A 64 -8.13 -11.54 -12.09
N ILE A 65 -7.39 -10.44 -11.90
CA ILE A 65 -7.10 -9.84 -10.60
C ILE A 65 -7.83 -8.51 -10.49
N ILE A 66 -8.57 -8.31 -9.39
CA ILE A 66 -9.28 -7.06 -9.11
C ILE A 66 -9.08 -6.65 -7.65
N SER A 67 -9.23 -5.36 -7.37
CA SER A 67 -9.51 -4.85 -6.04
C SER A 67 -11.02 -4.62 -5.85
N GLU A 68 -11.51 -4.80 -4.62
CA GLU A 68 -12.90 -4.58 -4.25
C GLU A 68 -12.98 -3.86 -2.90
N ASN A 69 -13.81 -2.82 -2.83
CA ASN A 69 -14.03 -2.11 -1.57
C ASN A 69 -15.13 -2.83 -0.77
N ALA A 70 -14.85 -3.19 0.48
CA ALA A 70 -15.77 -4.00 1.29
C ALA A 70 -17.14 -3.34 1.50
N SER A 71 -17.22 -2.02 1.72
CA SER A 71 -18.51 -1.32 1.87
C SER A 71 -19.29 -1.27 0.57
N ILE A 72 -18.60 -1.10 -0.57
CA ILE A 72 -19.24 -1.14 -1.89
C ILE A 72 -19.76 -2.56 -2.16
N TYR A 73 -18.97 -3.59 -1.87
CA TYR A 73 -19.39 -4.98 -1.99
C TYR A 73 -20.62 -5.29 -1.11
N ASN A 74 -20.64 -4.85 0.14
CA ASN A 74 -21.78 -5.07 1.04
C ASN A 74 -23.09 -4.49 0.53
N THR A 75 -23.03 -3.42 -0.26
CA THR A 75 -24.23 -2.71 -0.73
C THR A 75 -24.63 -3.10 -2.14
N THR A 76 -23.66 -3.30 -3.03
CA THR A 76 -23.87 -3.56 -4.46
C THR A 76 -23.70 -5.04 -4.81
N GLY A 77 -22.84 -5.75 -4.08
CA GLY A 77 -22.32 -7.07 -4.44
C GLY A 77 -21.39 -7.03 -5.65
N ASN A 78 -20.83 -8.19 -6.01
CA ASN A 78 -20.08 -8.36 -7.24
C ASN A 78 -20.33 -9.75 -7.82
N ARG A 79 -21.06 -9.82 -8.94
CA ARG A 79 -21.43 -11.09 -9.60
C ARG A 79 -20.26 -11.86 -10.20
N ARG A 80 -19.07 -11.26 -10.28
CA ARG A 80 -17.84 -11.94 -10.69
C ARG A 80 -17.27 -12.81 -9.57
N ILE A 81 -17.64 -12.55 -8.31
CA ILE A 81 -17.24 -13.39 -7.17
C ILE A 81 -18.16 -14.62 -7.14
N THR A 82 -17.56 -15.78 -7.30
CA THR A 82 -18.21 -17.10 -7.33
C THR A 82 -17.60 -18.02 -6.28
N ASP A 83 -18.09 -19.26 -6.20
CA ASP A 83 -17.52 -20.34 -5.40
C ASP A 83 -16.10 -20.75 -5.84
N LYS A 84 -15.65 -20.32 -7.02
CA LYS A 84 -14.29 -20.54 -7.54
C LYS A 84 -13.38 -19.33 -7.40
N SER A 85 -13.89 -18.23 -6.87
CA SER A 85 -13.08 -17.04 -6.65
C SER A 85 -12.22 -17.18 -5.40
N VAL A 86 -11.11 -16.44 -5.39
CA VAL A 86 -10.17 -16.34 -4.28
C VAL A 86 -10.23 -14.93 -3.75
N VAL A 87 -10.48 -14.76 -2.45
CA VAL A 87 -10.55 -13.45 -1.80
C VAL A 87 -9.35 -13.27 -0.87
N ILE A 88 -8.55 -12.23 -1.13
CA ILE A 88 -7.40 -11.89 -0.31
C ILE A 88 -7.77 -10.68 0.52
N LEU A 89 -7.48 -10.73 1.82
CA LEU A 89 -7.74 -9.61 2.71
C LEU A 89 -6.70 -9.54 3.82
N SER A 90 -6.67 -8.39 4.49
CA SER A 90 -5.84 -8.17 5.65
C SER A 90 -6.60 -7.37 6.71
N SER A 91 -6.27 -7.59 7.98
CA SER A 91 -6.83 -6.81 9.08
C SER A 91 -5.95 -6.91 10.32
N VAL A 92 -5.53 -5.75 10.84
CA VAL A 92 -4.80 -5.66 12.11
C VAL A 92 -5.65 -6.19 13.27
N THR A 93 -6.83 -5.60 13.46
CA THR A 93 -7.70 -5.96 14.61
C THR A 93 -8.58 -7.19 14.36
N GLY A 94 -8.74 -7.59 13.09
CA GLY A 94 -9.60 -8.71 12.71
C GLY A 94 -11.09 -8.51 13.01
N SER A 95 -11.51 -7.25 13.24
CA SER A 95 -12.84 -6.88 13.72
C SER A 95 -13.49 -5.72 12.96
N THR A 96 -12.89 -5.27 11.85
CA THR A 96 -13.46 -4.22 11.00
C THR A 96 -14.82 -4.67 10.46
N SER A 97 -15.89 -3.96 10.82
CA SER A 97 -17.29 -4.36 10.59
C SER A 97 -17.60 -4.68 9.13
N GLU A 98 -17.18 -3.80 8.22
CA GLU A 98 -17.47 -3.90 6.80
C GLU A 98 -16.76 -5.11 6.18
N MET A 99 -15.55 -5.41 6.65
CA MET A 99 -14.81 -6.61 6.26
C MET A 99 -15.49 -7.88 6.79
N VAL A 100 -15.97 -7.87 8.04
CA VAL A 100 -16.69 -9.00 8.65
C VAL A 100 -17.99 -9.29 7.88
N ASP A 101 -18.75 -8.25 7.54
CA ASP A 101 -20.00 -8.41 6.79
C ASP A 101 -19.74 -8.87 5.35
N ALA A 102 -18.74 -8.31 4.68
CA ALA A 102 -18.37 -8.73 3.32
C ALA A 102 -17.92 -10.18 3.29
N LEU A 103 -17.03 -10.57 4.21
CA LEU A 103 -16.53 -11.94 4.27
C LEU A 103 -17.63 -12.94 4.64
N ARG A 104 -18.65 -12.55 5.42
CA ARG A 104 -19.81 -13.40 5.69
C ARG A 104 -20.53 -13.76 4.40
N HIS A 105 -20.83 -12.77 3.56
CA HIS A 105 -21.48 -13.00 2.27
C HIS A 105 -20.61 -13.78 1.29
N ILE A 106 -19.29 -13.53 1.29
CA ILE A 106 -18.33 -14.26 0.45
C ILE A 106 -18.26 -15.75 0.87
N ASN A 107 -18.32 -16.03 2.18
CA ASN A 107 -18.39 -17.40 2.68
C ASN A 107 -19.72 -18.10 2.34
N GLU A 108 -20.84 -17.36 2.29
CA GLU A 108 -22.13 -17.88 1.81
C GLU A 108 -22.10 -18.25 0.32
N VAL A 109 -21.35 -17.49 -0.49
CA VAL A 109 -21.07 -17.82 -1.90
C VAL A 109 -20.19 -19.06 -2.03
N GLY A 110 -19.31 -19.31 -1.05
CA GLY A 110 -18.41 -20.46 -1.02
C GLY A 110 -17.01 -20.18 -1.58
N ALA A 111 -16.64 -18.91 -1.76
CA ALA A 111 -15.31 -18.53 -2.25
C ALA A 111 -14.20 -18.90 -1.25
N THR A 112 -13.02 -19.21 -1.76
CA THR A 112 -11.84 -19.44 -0.91
C THR A 112 -11.25 -18.12 -0.47
N SER A 113 -10.77 -18.01 0.77
CA SER A 113 -10.12 -16.78 1.25
C SER A 113 -8.75 -16.98 1.88
N ILE A 114 -7.84 -16.03 1.62
CA ILE A 114 -6.55 -15.89 2.31
C ILE A 114 -6.61 -14.61 3.14
N GLY A 115 -6.53 -14.75 4.47
CA GLY A 115 -6.54 -13.64 5.41
C GLY A 115 -5.21 -13.45 6.10
N PHE A 116 -4.64 -12.25 5.99
CA PHE A 116 -3.54 -11.79 6.81
C PHE A 116 -4.09 -11.09 8.06
N ILE A 117 -4.19 -11.80 9.18
CA ILE A 117 -4.86 -11.30 10.38
C ILE A 117 -3.87 -11.25 11.54
N ASP A 118 -3.61 -10.04 12.05
CA ASP A 118 -2.59 -9.82 13.07
C ASP A 118 -3.07 -10.28 14.45
N ALA A 119 -4.34 -10.03 14.77
CA ALA A 119 -4.97 -10.46 16.03
C ALA A 119 -5.47 -11.91 15.92
N PRO A 120 -4.76 -12.91 16.49
CA PRO A 120 -5.17 -14.30 16.41
C PRO A 120 -6.46 -14.51 17.21
N GLY A 121 -7.39 -15.32 16.68
CA GLY A 121 -8.67 -15.58 17.34
C GLY A 121 -9.71 -14.46 17.24
N SER A 122 -9.42 -13.41 16.48
CA SER A 122 -10.41 -12.39 16.10
C SER A 122 -11.49 -12.96 15.17
N THR A 123 -12.58 -12.20 14.98
CA THR A 123 -13.71 -12.61 14.15
C THR A 123 -13.29 -13.00 12.74
N LEU A 124 -12.50 -12.16 12.06
CA LEU A 124 -12.03 -12.44 10.71
C LEU A 124 -11.09 -13.66 10.65
N ALA A 125 -10.24 -13.86 11.67
CA ALA A 125 -9.34 -15.03 11.73
C ALA A 125 -10.13 -16.36 11.72
N GLY A 126 -11.32 -16.38 12.32
CA GLY A 126 -12.20 -17.56 12.32
C GLY A 126 -13.06 -17.72 11.06
N MET A 127 -13.04 -16.74 10.15
CA MET A 127 -13.88 -16.73 8.95
C MET A 127 -13.12 -17.05 7.67
N VAL A 128 -11.80 -16.85 7.64
CA VAL A 128 -11.00 -17.07 6.43
C VAL A 128 -10.62 -18.55 6.23
N THR A 129 -10.47 -18.98 4.98
CA THR A 129 -10.06 -20.36 4.67
C THR A 129 -8.61 -20.62 5.05
N HIS A 130 -7.72 -19.68 4.72
CA HIS A 130 -6.31 -19.70 5.07
C HIS A 130 -5.98 -18.46 5.91
N CYS A 131 -5.73 -18.65 7.21
CA CYS A 131 -5.32 -17.56 8.10
C CYS A 131 -3.79 -17.56 8.26
N ILE A 132 -3.15 -16.46 7.89
CA ILE A 132 -1.71 -16.23 8.07
C ILE A 132 -1.53 -15.05 9.02
N THR A 133 -1.00 -15.32 10.21
CA THR A 133 -0.76 -14.28 11.22
C THR A 133 0.70 -13.84 11.19
N TYR A 134 0.91 -12.58 10.79
CA TYR A 134 2.16 -11.84 10.96
C TYR A 134 1.85 -10.34 10.86
N PRO A 135 2.23 -9.51 11.83
CA PRO A 135 1.88 -8.08 11.86
C PRO A 135 2.59 -7.28 10.76
N GLU A 136 2.01 -6.12 10.42
CA GLU A 136 2.59 -5.14 9.49
C GLU A 136 2.88 -5.70 8.08
N ASN A 137 3.55 -4.93 7.21
CA ASN A 137 3.97 -5.36 5.87
C ASN A 137 2.85 -5.94 4.99
N GLU A 138 1.65 -5.36 5.08
CA GLU A 138 0.47 -5.81 4.31
C GLU A 138 0.75 -5.81 2.80
N GLN A 139 1.31 -4.72 2.27
CA GLN A 139 1.64 -4.57 0.85
C GLN A 139 2.60 -5.67 0.38
N LEU A 140 3.67 -5.92 1.12
CA LEU A 140 4.64 -6.97 0.82
C LEU A 140 3.98 -8.37 0.80
N LYS A 141 3.09 -8.66 1.75
CA LYS A 141 2.34 -9.93 1.80
C LYS A 141 1.34 -10.04 0.64
N PHE A 142 0.69 -8.95 0.23
CA PHE A 142 -0.20 -8.94 -0.93
C PHE A 142 0.57 -9.17 -2.24
N PHE A 143 1.73 -8.53 -2.41
CA PHE A 143 2.59 -8.73 -3.58
C PHE A 143 3.08 -10.19 -3.66
N MET A 144 3.48 -10.81 -2.54
CA MET A 144 3.79 -12.26 -2.50
C MET A 144 2.66 -13.14 -3.01
N VAL A 145 1.40 -12.79 -2.72
CA VAL A 145 0.25 -13.53 -3.24
C VAL A 145 0.12 -13.34 -4.75
N VAL A 146 0.15 -12.09 -5.23
CA VAL A 146 0.03 -11.77 -6.67
C VAL A 146 1.16 -12.43 -7.46
N ASP A 147 2.40 -12.24 -7.04
CA ASP A 147 3.60 -12.78 -7.69
C ASP A 147 3.55 -14.30 -7.77
N ARG A 148 3.04 -14.95 -6.73
CA ARG A 148 2.92 -16.41 -6.73
C ARG A 148 1.84 -16.91 -7.68
N PHE A 149 0.71 -16.20 -7.79
CA PHE A 149 -0.30 -16.49 -8.82
C PHE A 149 0.27 -16.33 -10.23
N MET A 150 0.97 -15.22 -10.49
CA MET A 150 1.60 -14.95 -11.79
C MET A 150 2.70 -15.98 -12.10
N SER A 151 3.50 -16.38 -11.11
CA SER A 151 4.53 -17.43 -11.24
C SER A 151 3.92 -18.78 -11.60
N ASN A 152 2.84 -19.19 -10.92
CA ASN A 152 2.08 -20.42 -11.27
C ASN A 152 1.50 -20.37 -12.68
N ALA A 153 1.15 -19.18 -13.20
CA ALA A 153 0.70 -18.97 -14.57
C ALA A 153 1.85 -18.88 -15.60
N GLY A 154 3.11 -18.90 -15.16
CA GLY A 154 4.28 -18.71 -16.02
C GLY A 154 4.50 -17.27 -16.48
N GLN A 155 3.89 -16.29 -15.79
CA GLN A 155 3.89 -14.86 -16.14
C GLN A 155 4.77 -14.00 -15.22
N PHE A 156 5.49 -14.64 -14.29
CA PHE A 156 6.52 -13.99 -13.46
C PHE A 156 7.78 -14.86 -13.39
N PRO A 157 8.49 -15.05 -14.52
CA PRO A 157 9.62 -15.99 -14.61
C PRO A 157 10.79 -15.64 -13.69
N GLN A 158 10.89 -14.38 -13.26
CA GLN A 158 11.91 -13.88 -12.33
C GLN A 158 11.64 -14.21 -10.85
N TYR A 159 10.53 -14.89 -10.50
CA TYR A 159 10.08 -15.10 -9.12
C TYR A 159 11.22 -15.50 -8.16
N ASP A 160 11.95 -16.58 -8.49
CA ASP A 160 12.98 -17.12 -7.60
C ASP A 160 14.17 -16.17 -7.43
N GLU A 161 14.59 -15.52 -8.52
CA GLU A 161 15.70 -14.55 -8.49
C GLU A 161 15.32 -13.31 -7.68
N TYR A 162 14.14 -12.75 -7.95
CA TYR A 162 13.60 -11.58 -7.28
C TYR A 162 13.49 -11.80 -5.78
N TYR A 163 12.85 -12.89 -5.36
CA TYR A 163 12.68 -13.17 -3.94
C TYR A 163 13.98 -13.57 -3.22
N ALA A 164 14.95 -14.16 -3.92
CA ALA A 164 16.28 -14.38 -3.36
C ALA A 164 16.99 -13.04 -3.05
N GLN A 165 16.83 -12.02 -3.88
CA GLN A 165 17.34 -10.67 -3.60
C GLN A 165 16.58 -10.02 -2.44
N LEU A 166 15.25 -10.16 -2.38
CA LEU A 166 14.47 -9.60 -1.27
C LEU A 166 14.89 -10.21 0.08
N ASP A 167 15.03 -11.53 0.14
CA ASP A 167 15.45 -12.25 1.34
C ASP A 167 16.83 -11.82 1.84
N ALA A 168 17.74 -11.54 0.90
CA ALA A 168 19.12 -11.20 1.21
C ALA A 168 19.33 -9.72 1.57
N HIS A 169 18.48 -8.81 1.05
CA HIS A 169 18.83 -7.39 1.01
C HIS A 169 17.71 -6.41 1.36
N LEU A 170 16.43 -6.77 1.19
CA LEU A 170 15.34 -5.78 1.27
C LEU A 170 15.27 -5.07 2.62
N ALA A 171 15.45 -5.80 3.72
CA ALA A 171 15.34 -5.24 5.06
C ALA A 171 16.44 -4.19 5.32
N GLU A 172 17.69 -4.51 4.99
CA GLU A 172 18.84 -3.63 5.11
C GLU A 172 18.71 -2.41 4.19
N ASP A 173 18.26 -2.62 2.96
CA ASP A 173 18.08 -1.57 1.98
C ASP A 173 17.00 -0.57 2.46
N LEU A 174 15.85 -1.04 2.97
CA LEU A 174 14.80 -0.17 3.51
C LEU A 174 15.22 0.62 4.75
N VAL A 175 16.01 0.02 5.65
CA VAL A 175 16.67 0.76 6.74
C VAL A 175 17.60 1.86 6.19
N GLY A 176 18.32 1.56 5.10
CA GLY A 176 19.14 2.52 4.38
C GLY A 176 18.31 3.70 3.85
N VAL A 177 17.14 3.42 3.24
CA VAL A 177 16.18 4.43 2.77
C VAL A 177 15.72 5.32 3.93
N ALA A 178 15.28 4.73 5.05
CA ALA A 178 14.81 5.47 6.22
C ALA A 178 15.89 6.42 6.76
N LYS A 179 17.14 5.97 6.81
CA LYS A 179 18.30 6.78 7.20
C LYS A 179 18.59 7.93 6.24
N ALA A 180 18.58 7.65 4.94
CA ALA A 180 18.82 8.65 3.90
C ALA A 180 17.70 9.70 3.86
N ALA A 181 16.47 9.31 4.17
CA ALA A 181 15.30 10.17 4.11
C ALA A 181 15.16 11.13 5.31
N ASP A 182 15.75 10.86 6.47
CA ASP A 182 15.42 11.57 7.72
C ASP A 182 15.64 13.09 7.66
N ALA A 183 16.68 13.55 6.96
CA ALA A 183 16.95 14.99 6.80
C ALA A 183 15.94 15.66 5.86
N PHE A 184 15.61 15.02 4.75
CA PHE A 184 14.55 15.47 3.84
C PHE A 184 13.20 15.50 4.56
N ALA A 185 12.90 14.47 5.34
CA ALA A 185 11.66 14.34 6.08
C ALA A 185 11.48 15.44 7.13
N GLN A 186 12.56 15.82 7.81
CA GLN A 186 12.53 16.95 8.74
C GLN A 186 12.20 18.26 8.01
N ASP A 187 12.90 18.56 6.91
CA ASP A 187 12.67 19.78 6.12
C ASP A 187 11.26 19.82 5.51
N PHE A 188 10.76 18.66 5.04
CA PHE A 188 9.39 18.52 4.59
C PHE A 188 8.41 18.87 5.72
N ALA A 189 8.58 18.25 6.90
CA ALA A 189 7.67 18.46 8.03
C ALA A 189 7.69 19.93 8.49
N GLU A 190 8.86 20.56 8.59
CA GLU A 190 8.98 21.99 8.94
C GLU A 190 8.25 22.91 7.96
N LYS A 191 8.12 22.53 6.68
CA LYS A 191 7.43 23.33 5.65
C LYS A 191 5.93 23.12 5.58
N HIS A 192 5.45 21.96 6.01
CA HIS A 192 4.11 21.45 5.65
C HIS A 192 3.26 20.98 6.85
N HIS A 193 3.81 20.92 8.08
CA HIS A 193 3.11 20.37 9.24
C HIS A 193 1.80 21.09 9.61
N ASP A 194 1.61 22.34 9.15
CA ASP A 194 0.44 23.18 9.42
C ASP A 194 -0.29 23.63 8.15
N ASP A 195 -0.08 22.93 7.03
CA ASP A 195 -0.74 23.23 5.77
C ASP A 195 -2.26 23.23 5.91
N ALA A 196 -2.91 24.29 5.41
CA ALA A 196 -4.37 24.39 5.47
C ALA A 196 -5.08 23.35 4.60
N LEU A 197 -4.43 22.95 3.51
CA LEU A 197 -4.77 21.90 2.56
C LEU A 197 -3.49 21.45 1.84
N HIS A 198 -3.30 20.14 1.67
CA HIS A 198 -2.17 19.56 0.93
C HIS A 198 -2.64 18.57 -0.13
N TYR A 199 -2.13 18.71 -1.34
CA TYR A 199 -2.48 17.82 -2.45
C TYR A 199 -1.42 16.74 -2.63
N PHE A 200 -1.87 15.49 -2.77
CA PHE A 200 -1.00 14.35 -3.06
C PHE A 200 -1.30 13.78 -4.44
N VAL A 201 -0.25 13.54 -5.23
CA VAL A 201 -0.37 13.02 -6.59
C VAL A 201 0.50 11.78 -6.73
N GLY A 202 -0.05 10.71 -7.31
CA GLY A 202 0.68 9.47 -7.59
C GLY A 202 0.05 8.70 -8.74
N ALA A 203 0.74 7.69 -9.26
CA ALA A 203 0.30 6.85 -10.38
C ALA A 203 0.68 5.39 -10.14
N GLY A 204 0.11 4.46 -10.89
CA GLY A 204 0.45 3.05 -10.83
C GLY A 204 0.41 2.47 -9.42
N GLU A 205 1.46 1.74 -9.06
CA GLU A 205 1.61 1.12 -7.75
C GLU A 205 1.77 2.15 -6.63
N GLN A 206 2.12 3.40 -6.92
CA GLN A 206 2.17 4.47 -5.93
C GLN A 206 0.80 5.02 -5.56
N TYR A 207 -0.23 4.84 -6.40
CA TYR A 207 -1.50 5.53 -6.16
C TYR A 207 -2.21 5.03 -4.89
N GLY A 208 -2.14 3.72 -4.60
CA GLY A 208 -2.64 3.19 -3.32
C GLY A 208 -1.94 3.83 -2.12
N SER A 209 -0.61 3.85 -2.09
CA SER A 209 0.15 4.57 -1.05
C SER A 209 -0.21 6.06 -0.98
N THR A 210 -0.39 6.74 -2.12
CA THR A 210 -0.77 8.15 -2.19
C THR A 210 -2.15 8.40 -1.56
N TYR A 211 -3.13 7.55 -1.89
CA TYR A 211 -4.48 7.59 -1.33
C TYR A 211 -4.45 7.36 0.18
N SER A 212 -3.74 6.31 0.61
CA SER A 212 -3.60 5.96 2.03
C SER A 212 -2.89 7.05 2.81
N TYR A 213 -1.81 7.61 2.28
CA TYR A 213 -1.03 8.63 2.98
C TYR A 213 -1.84 9.90 3.25
N ALA A 214 -2.58 10.36 2.23
CA ALA A 214 -3.50 11.49 2.32
C ALA A 214 -4.57 11.27 3.41
N MET A 215 -5.26 10.12 3.38
CA MET A 215 -6.41 9.88 4.25
C MET A 215 -6.04 9.27 5.62
N CYS A 216 -5.26 8.18 5.65
CA CYS A 216 -4.96 7.41 6.88
C CYS A 216 -3.85 8.04 7.74
N TYR A 217 -2.97 8.86 7.17
CA TYR A 217 -1.90 9.50 7.93
C TYR A 217 -2.21 10.98 8.13
N TRP A 218 -2.35 11.73 7.05
CA TRP A 218 -2.53 13.18 7.17
C TRP A 218 -3.89 13.56 7.74
N GLU A 219 -4.99 13.04 7.19
CA GLU A 219 -6.32 13.37 7.69
C GLU A 219 -6.64 12.68 9.03
N GLU A 220 -6.36 11.37 9.14
CA GLU A 220 -6.72 10.58 10.32
C GLU A 220 -5.77 10.80 11.52
N GLN A 221 -4.44 10.76 11.30
CA GLN A 221 -3.44 10.79 12.38
C GLN A 221 -2.89 12.18 12.67
N HIS A 222 -2.84 13.09 11.69
CA HIS A 222 -2.34 14.45 11.88
C HIS A 222 -3.43 15.54 11.83
N TRP A 223 -4.64 15.21 11.38
CA TRP A 223 -5.76 16.14 11.16
C TRP A 223 -5.45 17.29 10.20
N ILE A 224 -4.59 17.04 9.22
CA ILE A 224 -4.27 17.93 8.11
C ILE A 224 -5.22 17.63 6.95
N ARG A 225 -5.78 18.67 6.31
CA ARG A 225 -6.72 18.46 5.21
C ARG A 225 -5.96 18.07 3.95
N THR A 226 -6.50 17.10 3.20
CA THR A 226 -5.84 16.67 1.96
C THR A 226 -6.78 16.50 0.79
N LYS A 227 -6.18 16.30 -0.39
CA LYS A 227 -6.83 15.63 -1.51
C LYS A 227 -5.76 14.82 -2.26
N SER A 228 -5.97 13.52 -2.37
CA SER A 228 -5.22 12.67 -3.30
C SER A 228 -5.86 12.69 -4.69
N ILE A 229 -5.03 12.56 -5.73
CA ILE A 229 -5.49 12.39 -7.11
C ILE A 229 -4.52 11.50 -7.89
N HIS A 230 -5.06 10.70 -8.81
CA HIS A 230 -4.24 9.94 -9.74
C HIS A 230 -3.56 10.89 -10.74
N ALA A 231 -2.27 10.71 -11.04
CA ALA A 231 -1.52 11.61 -11.92
C ALA A 231 -2.12 11.67 -13.35
N ALA A 232 -2.73 10.57 -13.80
CA ALA A 232 -3.49 10.54 -15.05
C ALA A 232 -4.62 11.59 -15.07
N GLU A 233 -5.30 11.80 -13.95
CA GLU A 233 -6.48 12.67 -13.82
C GLU A 233 -6.13 14.11 -13.46
N PHE A 234 -4.89 14.37 -13.00
CA PHE A 234 -4.44 15.70 -12.60
C PHE A 234 -4.70 16.77 -13.68
N PHE A 235 -4.42 16.42 -14.94
CA PHE A 235 -4.59 17.33 -16.09
C PHE A 235 -6.04 17.46 -16.59
N HIS A 236 -7.00 16.82 -15.94
CA HIS A 236 -8.41 16.79 -16.35
C HIS A 236 -9.34 17.47 -15.33
N GLY A 237 -8.80 18.40 -14.53
CA GLY A 237 -9.59 19.31 -13.72
C GLY A 237 -8.81 19.92 -12.56
N MET A 238 -8.02 19.12 -11.85
CA MET A 238 -7.32 19.60 -10.65
C MET A 238 -6.23 20.63 -10.97
N LEU A 239 -5.60 20.56 -12.14
CA LEU A 239 -4.61 21.55 -12.57
C LEU A 239 -5.09 23.01 -12.48
N GLU A 240 -6.40 23.28 -12.62
CA GLU A 240 -6.97 24.64 -12.61
C GLU A 240 -6.96 25.28 -11.22
N VAL A 241 -6.92 24.48 -10.15
CA VAL A 241 -6.85 24.99 -8.77
C VAL A 241 -5.41 25.09 -8.26
N ILE A 242 -4.43 24.65 -9.06
CA ILE A 242 -3.01 24.77 -8.69
C ILE A 242 -2.52 26.17 -9.05
N ASP A 243 -2.18 26.94 -8.02
CA ASP A 243 -1.52 28.22 -8.14
C ASP A 243 -0.10 28.20 -7.57
N ARG A 244 0.51 29.39 -7.49
CA ARG A 244 1.88 29.58 -7.00
C ARG A 244 2.08 29.02 -5.58
N ASP A 245 1.09 29.17 -4.72
CA ASP A 245 1.22 28.94 -3.27
C ASP A 245 0.52 27.64 -2.82
N THR A 246 -0.05 26.89 -3.76
CA THR A 246 -0.68 25.59 -3.50
C THR A 246 0.36 24.55 -3.09
N ASN A 247 0.13 23.83 -1.98
CA ASN A 247 1.01 22.75 -1.53
C ASN A 247 0.72 21.45 -2.30
N VAL A 248 1.72 20.94 -3.03
CA VAL A 248 1.56 19.72 -3.84
C VAL A 248 2.75 18.79 -3.62
N THR A 249 2.50 17.56 -3.21
CA THR A 249 3.50 16.49 -3.21
C THR A 249 3.20 15.49 -4.32
N VAL A 250 4.20 15.18 -5.15
CA VAL A 250 4.12 14.15 -6.19
C VAL A 250 5.02 12.99 -5.81
N PHE A 251 4.45 11.78 -5.76
CA PHE A 251 5.20 10.54 -5.64
C PHE A 251 5.58 10.02 -7.02
N LEU A 252 6.87 9.76 -7.25
CA LEU A 252 7.37 9.13 -8.46
C LEU A 252 7.87 7.73 -8.13
N GLY A 253 7.19 6.72 -8.67
CA GLY A 253 7.64 5.33 -8.63
C GLY A 253 8.53 4.98 -9.82
N GLU A 254 8.85 3.70 -9.96
CA GLU A 254 9.69 3.16 -11.04
C GLU A 254 8.93 2.17 -11.94
N ASP A 255 7.61 2.04 -11.77
CA ASP A 255 6.72 1.23 -12.58
C ASP A 255 6.42 1.84 -13.97
N ALA A 256 5.66 1.11 -14.80
CA ALA A 256 5.30 1.57 -16.15
C ALA A 256 4.48 2.87 -16.18
N GLU A 257 3.84 3.27 -15.08
CA GLU A 257 3.05 4.50 -14.97
C GLU A 257 3.88 5.72 -14.51
N ARG A 258 5.18 5.55 -14.20
CA ARG A 258 6.09 6.66 -13.89
C ARG A 258 5.98 7.87 -14.85
N PRO A 259 5.87 7.72 -16.19
CA PRO A 259 5.73 8.86 -17.10
C PRO A 259 4.52 9.76 -16.80
N LEU A 260 3.47 9.23 -16.17
CA LEU A 260 2.30 10.01 -15.75
C LEU A 260 2.67 10.97 -14.61
N ALA A 261 3.40 10.49 -13.60
CA ALA A 261 3.89 11.32 -12.50
C ALA A 261 4.96 12.31 -12.97
N GLU A 262 5.88 11.90 -13.86
CA GLU A 262 6.88 12.79 -14.47
C GLU A 262 6.23 13.95 -15.24
N ARG A 263 5.10 13.72 -15.91
CA ARG A 263 4.34 14.78 -16.58
C ARG A 263 3.86 15.84 -15.59
N VAL A 264 3.37 15.45 -14.41
CA VAL A 264 2.98 16.38 -13.33
C VAL A 264 4.21 17.10 -12.78
N ALA A 265 5.28 16.37 -12.48
CA ALA A 265 6.55 16.94 -11.99
C ALA A 265 7.16 17.96 -12.96
N ALA A 266 7.02 17.77 -14.28
CA ALA A 266 7.46 18.72 -15.30
C ALA A 266 6.52 19.93 -15.47
N PHE A 267 5.27 19.83 -15.01
CA PHE A 267 4.28 20.90 -15.07
C PHE A 267 4.38 21.85 -13.86
N LEU A 268 4.47 21.30 -12.64
CA LEU A 268 4.42 22.08 -11.41
C LEU A 268 5.40 23.26 -11.35
N PRO A 269 6.68 23.15 -11.75
CA PRO A 269 7.63 24.27 -11.71
C PRO A 269 7.22 25.48 -12.56
N LYS A 270 6.27 25.31 -13.50
CA LYS A 270 5.77 26.39 -14.36
C LYS A 270 4.68 27.23 -13.69
N VAL A 271 4.01 26.70 -12.67
CA VAL A 271 2.77 27.29 -12.10
C VAL A 271 2.74 27.33 -10.57
N CYS A 272 3.52 26.46 -9.91
CA CYS A 272 3.51 26.25 -8.47
C CYS A 272 4.94 26.40 -7.92
N SER A 273 5.08 27.07 -6.78
CA SER A 273 6.36 27.22 -6.08
C SER A 273 6.48 26.35 -4.83
N ARG A 274 5.36 25.81 -4.34
CA ARG A 274 5.25 24.96 -3.14
C ARG A 274 4.99 23.49 -3.51
N TYR A 275 5.75 23.01 -4.49
CA TYR A 275 5.73 21.59 -4.84
C TYR A 275 6.91 20.84 -4.22
N THR A 276 6.67 19.58 -3.89
CA THR A 276 7.68 18.62 -3.46
C THR A 276 7.58 17.36 -4.30
N LEU A 277 8.73 16.82 -4.69
CA LEU A 277 8.82 15.54 -5.40
C LEU A 277 9.45 14.52 -4.45
N ILE A 278 8.79 13.38 -4.29
CA ILE A 278 9.33 12.22 -3.57
C ILE A 278 9.55 11.14 -4.63
N ASP A 279 10.80 10.99 -5.07
CA ASP A 279 11.19 10.04 -6.12
C ASP A 279 11.85 8.81 -5.50
N SER A 280 11.33 7.62 -5.77
CA SER A 280 11.96 6.39 -5.26
C SER A 280 13.37 6.19 -5.81
N LYS A 281 13.71 6.77 -6.97
CA LYS A 281 15.06 6.71 -7.56
C LYS A 281 16.12 7.47 -6.75
N ASP A 282 15.72 8.39 -5.88
CA ASP A 282 16.65 9.13 -5.02
C ASP A 282 17.19 8.26 -3.86
N TYR A 283 16.66 7.05 -3.70
CA TYR A 283 17.00 6.13 -2.63
C TYR A 283 17.52 4.80 -3.17
N GLU A 284 18.73 4.43 -2.74
CA GLU A 284 19.39 3.20 -3.17
C GLU A 284 18.72 1.96 -2.57
N LEU A 285 18.61 0.90 -3.38
CA LEU A 285 18.32 -0.46 -2.97
C LEU A 285 19.49 -1.31 -3.46
N ALA A 286 20.60 -1.26 -2.73
CA ALA A 286 21.91 -1.67 -3.23
C ALA A 286 21.98 -3.16 -3.58
N GLY A 287 21.16 -3.99 -2.92
CA GLY A 287 21.09 -5.43 -3.18
C GLY A 287 20.01 -5.83 -4.19
N ILE A 288 19.24 -4.87 -4.72
CA ILE A 288 18.14 -5.15 -5.63
C ILE A 288 18.49 -4.70 -7.06
N SER A 289 18.32 -5.62 -8.02
CA SER A 289 18.51 -5.32 -9.44
C SER A 289 17.60 -4.17 -9.91
N PRO A 290 18.10 -3.26 -10.77
CA PRO A 290 17.33 -2.11 -11.24
C PRO A 290 15.96 -2.44 -11.85
N GLU A 291 15.84 -3.56 -12.56
CA GLU A 291 14.58 -4.01 -13.17
C GLU A 291 13.48 -4.38 -12.17
N TYR A 292 13.82 -4.66 -10.90
CA TYR A 292 12.85 -5.01 -9.86
C TYR A 292 12.42 -3.83 -8.98
N ARG A 293 13.07 -2.67 -9.15
CA ARG A 293 12.79 -1.48 -8.33
C ARG A 293 11.38 -0.93 -8.56
N GLY A 294 10.82 -1.12 -9.76
CA GLY A 294 9.42 -0.79 -10.08
C GLY A 294 8.45 -1.38 -9.05
N TYR A 295 8.61 -2.67 -8.77
CA TYR A 295 7.74 -3.44 -7.87
C TYR A 295 7.85 -3.05 -6.39
N LEU A 296 8.91 -2.33 -6.01
CA LEU A 296 9.25 -2.01 -4.63
C LEU A 296 9.12 -0.51 -4.32
N SER A 297 8.80 0.30 -5.33
CA SER A 297 8.80 1.76 -5.19
C SER A 297 7.91 2.22 -4.03
N HIS A 298 6.79 1.52 -3.81
CA HIS A 298 5.84 1.85 -2.75
C HIS A 298 6.39 1.58 -1.35
N LEU A 299 7.31 0.62 -1.18
CA LEU A 299 8.01 0.37 0.08
C LEU A 299 9.06 1.45 0.34
N VAL A 300 9.76 1.91 -0.71
CA VAL A 300 10.72 3.02 -0.62
C VAL A 300 10.02 4.30 -0.17
N THR A 301 8.94 4.69 -0.85
CA THR A 301 8.19 5.90 -0.51
C THR A 301 7.56 5.81 0.87
N HIS A 302 7.10 4.62 1.31
CA HIS A 302 6.61 4.40 2.67
C HIS A 302 7.69 4.66 3.74
N GLN A 303 8.95 4.29 3.50
CA GLN A 303 10.04 4.63 4.43
C GLN A 303 10.24 6.14 4.55
N VAL A 304 10.17 6.86 3.43
CA VAL A 304 10.27 8.33 3.43
C VAL A 304 9.11 8.95 4.21
N THR A 305 7.88 8.52 3.96
CA THR A 305 6.69 9.06 4.62
C THR A 305 6.67 8.76 6.11
N ASN A 306 7.09 7.57 6.54
CA ASN A 306 7.22 7.24 7.96
C ASN A 306 8.17 8.18 8.68
N ARG A 307 9.27 8.58 8.04
CA ARG A 307 10.16 9.61 8.62
C ARG A 307 9.45 10.96 8.71
N ILE A 308 8.71 11.36 7.67
CA ILE A 308 7.97 12.64 7.65
C ILE A 308 6.98 12.68 8.82
N ASP A 309 6.19 11.63 9.00
CA ASP A 309 5.13 11.58 10.00
C ASP A 309 5.66 11.72 11.43
N ILE A 310 6.80 11.08 11.73
CA ILE A 310 7.46 11.20 13.04
C ILE A 310 7.95 12.63 13.31
N HIS A 311 8.40 13.36 12.28
CA HIS A 311 8.77 14.77 12.44
C HIS A 311 7.54 15.66 12.60
N ILE A 312 6.46 15.45 11.81
CA ILE A 312 5.18 16.17 11.97
C ILE A 312 4.61 15.94 13.37
N GLU A 313 4.56 14.69 13.83
CA GLU A 313 4.11 14.29 15.16
C GLU A 313 4.85 15.09 16.26
N ARG A 314 6.18 15.16 16.13
CA ARG A 314 7.04 15.89 17.07
C ARG A 314 6.78 17.40 17.03
N ILE A 315 6.69 18.01 15.85
CA ILE A 315 6.50 19.46 15.69
C ILE A 315 5.13 19.87 16.23
N ASN A 316 4.08 19.14 15.86
CA ASN A 316 2.71 19.45 16.26
C ASN A 316 2.37 19.01 17.69
N CYS A 317 3.26 18.27 18.36
CA CYS A 317 2.98 17.62 19.64
C CYS A 317 1.66 16.82 19.60
N HIS A 318 1.38 16.18 18.47
CA HIS A 318 0.14 15.43 18.21
C HIS A 318 0.47 13.96 17.97
N PRO A 319 0.49 13.12 19.02
CA PRO A 319 0.74 11.70 18.88
C PRO A 319 -0.17 11.03 17.85
N MET A 320 0.41 10.20 16.99
CA MET A 320 -0.30 9.59 15.84
C MET A 320 -1.38 8.58 16.25
N GLU A 321 -1.44 8.16 17.51
CA GLU A 321 -2.51 7.32 18.05
C GLU A 321 -3.80 8.10 18.40
N ILE A 322 -3.74 9.44 18.45
CA ILE A 322 -4.89 10.25 18.84
C ILE A 322 -6.01 10.12 17.81
N ARG A 323 -7.22 9.85 18.29
CA ARG A 323 -8.46 9.88 17.50
C ARG A 323 -9.53 10.63 18.27
N ARG A 324 -10.28 11.48 17.57
CA ARG A 324 -11.46 12.18 18.14
C ARG A 324 -12.79 11.51 17.82
N TYR A 325 -12.85 10.72 16.74
CA TYR A 325 -14.08 10.04 16.27
C TYR A 325 -13.85 8.56 15.99
N TYR A 326 -12.84 8.23 15.18
CA TYR A 326 -12.56 6.84 14.77
C TYR A 326 -12.40 5.93 15.99
N ARG A 327 -13.32 4.97 16.12
CA ARG A 327 -13.44 4.02 17.24
C ARG A 327 -13.59 4.64 18.64
N GLN A 328 -13.94 5.93 18.71
CA GLN A 328 -14.25 6.62 19.98
C GLN A 328 -15.75 6.79 20.22
N ILE A 329 -16.53 6.83 19.14
CA ILE A 329 -17.99 6.95 19.15
C ILE A 329 -18.60 5.99 18.12
N ALA A 330 -19.87 5.63 18.33
CA ALA A 330 -20.64 4.89 17.32
C ALA A 330 -21.06 5.82 16.17
N TYR A 331 -21.03 5.32 14.94
CA TYR A 331 -21.44 6.02 13.72
C TYR A 331 -22.16 5.08 12.75
#